data_AF-A0AAD9U855-F1
#
_entry.id   AF-A0AAD9U855-F1
#
_cell.length_a   1.000
_cell.length_b   1.000
_cell.length_c   1.000
_cell.angle_alpha   90.00
_cell.angle_beta   90.00
_cell.angle_gamma   90.00
#
_symmetry.space_group_name_H-M   'P 1'
#
loop_
_entity.id
_entity.type
_entity.pdbx_description
1 polymer ?
#
loop_
_entity_poly.entity_id
_entity_poly.type
_entity_poly.pdbx_seq_one_letter_code
_entity_poly.pdbx_strand_id
1 'polypeptide(L)'
;MVWVVTEFVTEHSYKLSHGNMNQFLRSHRKVRDCDISLVKSLRSVGVTTSQVMDHLVEQADSYAGVGHTKKDLQNRFDAIQRSSTFHNSDGDAVISYMTAKAQMDPIFFFQI
;
A
#
# COMPACT_ATOMS: atom_id res chain seq x y z
N MET A 1 22.29 -18.22 19.87
CA MET A 1 22.84 -18.40 18.50
C MET A 1 23.22 -17.03 17.97
N VAL A 2 24.45 -16.89 17.47
CA VAL A 2 24.97 -15.64 16.88
C VAL A 2 25.13 -15.88 15.38
N TRP A 3 24.55 -15.00 14.57
CA TRP A 3 24.79 -15.00 13.12
C TRP A 3 26.09 -14.25 12.85
N VAL A 4 26.99 -14.87 12.09
CA VAL A 4 28.26 -14.28 11.69
C VAL A 4 28.32 -14.28 10.17
N VAL A 5 28.64 -13.12 9.57
CA VAL A 5 28.88 -13.00 8.14
C VAL A 5 30.28 -13.52 7.85
N THR A 6 30.38 -14.57 7.04
CA THR A 6 31.66 -15.22 6.72
C THR A 6 32.31 -14.68 5.45
N GLU A 7 31.52 -14.10 4.55
CA GLU A 7 31.99 -13.61 3.25
C GLU A 7 31.07 -12.47 2.74
N PHE A 8 31.67 -11.46 2.11
CA PHE A 8 30.95 -10.38 1.45
C PHE A 8 31.70 -9.98 0.17
N VAL A 9 31.07 -10.22 -0.99
CA VAL A 9 31.63 -9.91 -2.30
C VAL A 9 30.97 -8.63 -2.82
N THR A 10 31.77 -7.59 -3.01
CA THR A 10 31.31 -6.27 -3.49
C THR A 10 31.35 -6.12 -5.01
N GLU A 11 32.00 -7.05 -5.71
CA GLU A 11 32.18 -6.98 -7.15
C GLU A 11 30.90 -7.39 -7.87
N HIS A 12 30.51 -6.58 -8.86
CA HIS A 12 29.34 -6.83 -9.68
C HIS A 12 29.75 -6.97 -11.15
N SER A 13 29.14 -7.92 -11.86
CA SER A 13 29.32 -8.10 -13.30
C SER A 13 28.60 -7.04 -14.15
N TYR A 14 27.85 -6.14 -13.51
CA TYR A 14 27.06 -5.09 -14.15
C TYR A 14 27.08 -3.80 -13.32
N LYS A 15 26.75 -2.68 -13.97
CA LYS A 15 26.63 -1.38 -13.30
C LYS A 15 25.45 -1.40 -12.34
N LEU A 16 25.71 -1.03 -11.09
CA LEU A 16 24.66 -0.81 -10.10
C LEU A 16 23.71 0.30 -10.56
N SER A 17 22.44 0.19 -10.13
CA SER A 17 21.46 1.22 -10.38
C SER A 17 21.89 2.54 -9.75
N HIS A 18 21.77 3.63 -10.50
CA HIS A 18 22.05 4.96 -9.97
C HIS A 18 21.04 5.31 -8.86
N GLY A 19 21.47 6.12 -7.88
CA GLY A 19 20.63 6.50 -6.74
C GLY A 19 19.33 7.24 -7.13
N ASN A 20 19.31 7.89 -8.30
CA ASN A 20 18.13 8.53 -8.86
C ASN A 20 17.12 7.54 -9.49
N MET A 21 17.38 6.24 -9.42
CA MET A 21 16.49 5.16 -9.85
C MET A 21 15.94 4.35 -8.66
N ASN A 22 16.27 4.75 -7.42
CA ASN A 22 15.85 4.06 -6.21
C ASN A 22 14.32 3.91 -6.11
N GLN A 23 13.57 4.90 -6.61
CA GLN A 23 12.12 4.88 -6.71
C GLN A 23 11.56 3.82 -7.66
N PHE A 24 12.39 3.07 -8.38
CA PHE A 24 11.98 1.92 -9.18
C PHE A 24 12.38 0.58 -8.54
N LEU A 25 13.30 0.58 -7.58
CA LEU A 25 13.72 -0.62 -6.85
C LEU A 25 12.71 -0.95 -5.76
N ARG A 26 12.01 -2.08 -5.89
CA ARG A 26 10.95 -2.49 -4.94
C ARG A 26 11.38 -2.47 -3.47
N SER A 27 12.62 -2.84 -3.16
CA SER A 27 13.18 -2.82 -1.79
C SER A 27 13.36 -1.41 -1.23
N HIS A 28 13.51 -0.40 -2.09
CA HIS A 28 13.75 0.99 -1.70
C HIS A 28 12.50 1.87 -1.79
N ARG A 29 11.46 1.42 -2.51
CA ARG A 29 10.18 2.12 -2.62
C ARG A 29 9.43 2.07 -1.30
N LYS A 30 9.35 3.19 -0.59
CA LYS A 30 8.57 3.34 0.65
C LYS A 30 7.70 4.60 0.58
N VAL A 31 6.39 4.41 0.66
CA VAL A 31 5.45 5.51 0.85
C VAL A 31 5.47 5.92 2.32
N ARG A 32 5.76 7.20 2.60
CA ARG A 32 5.82 7.74 3.96
C ARG A 32 4.40 7.98 4.48
N ASP A 33 4.23 7.89 5.79
CA ASP A 33 2.91 8.08 6.41
C ASP A 33 2.45 9.56 6.33
N CYS A 34 3.38 10.51 6.22
CA CYS A 34 3.07 11.91 5.93
C CYS A 34 2.45 12.10 4.54
N ASP A 35 2.94 11.38 3.52
CA ASP A 35 2.42 11.46 2.15
C ASP A 35 0.99 10.91 2.10
N ILE A 36 0.72 9.83 2.84
CA ILE A 36 -0.62 9.27 2.99
C ILE A 36 -1.55 10.24 3.73
N SER A 37 -1.06 10.89 4.78
CA SER A 37 -1.83 11.90 5.52
C SER A 37 -2.19 13.08 4.62
N LEU A 38 -1.24 13.53 3.79
CA LEU A 38 -1.48 14.56 2.78
C LEU A 38 -2.54 14.13 1.76
N VAL A 39 -2.44 12.90 1.23
CA VAL A 39 -3.47 12.35 0.32
C VAL A 39 -4.84 12.36 0.98
N LYS A 40 -4.97 11.93 2.24
CA LYS A 40 -6.25 11.94 2.97
C LYS A 40 -6.83 13.35 3.07
N SER A 41 -6.04 14.32 3.50
CA SER A 41 -6.47 15.72 3.67
C SER A 41 -6.86 16.40 2.35
N LEU A 42 -6.15 16.10 1.27
CA LEU A 42 -6.42 16.71 -0.04
C LEU A 42 -7.57 16.00 -0.77
N ARG A 43 -7.73 14.68 -0.58
CA ARG A 43 -8.88 13.93 -1.09
C ARG A 43 -10.21 14.41 -0.50
N SER A 44 -10.25 14.82 0.77
CA SER A 44 -11.49 15.33 1.38
C SER A 44 -11.98 16.65 0.76
N VAL A 45 -11.12 17.36 0.04
CA VAL A 45 -11.46 18.60 -0.69
C VAL A 45 -11.47 18.39 -2.21
N GLY A 46 -11.49 17.13 -2.68
CA GLY A 46 -11.67 16.78 -4.09
C GLY A 46 -10.38 16.70 -4.92
N VAL A 47 -9.20 16.86 -4.32
CA VAL A 47 -7.92 16.73 -5.03
C VAL A 47 -7.61 15.25 -5.29
N THR A 48 -7.19 14.93 -6.50
CA THR A 48 -6.86 13.56 -6.88
C THR A 48 -5.49 13.16 -6.34
N THR A 49 -5.28 11.86 -6.10
CA THR A 49 -3.96 11.32 -5.70
C THR A 49 -2.85 11.65 -6.70
N SER A 50 -3.20 11.84 -7.99
CA SER A 50 -2.24 12.30 -9.01
C SER A 50 -1.73 13.70 -8.71
N GLN A 51 -2.64 14.63 -8.46
CA GLN A 51 -2.27 16.03 -8.17
C GLN A 51 -1.48 16.12 -6.85
N VAL A 52 -1.81 15.28 -5.87
CA VAL A 52 -0.99 15.17 -4.64
C VAL A 52 0.42 14.69 -4.96
N MET A 53 0.55 13.69 -5.84
CA MET A 53 1.86 13.22 -6.29
C MET A 53 2.63 14.33 -7.02
N ASP A 54 1.99 15.09 -7.89
CA ASP A 54 2.62 16.21 -8.61
C ASP A 54 3.16 17.26 -7.62
N HIS A 55 2.40 17.56 -6.56
CA HIS A 55 2.85 18.44 -5.47
C HIS A 55 4.04 17.86 -4.68
N LEU A 56 4.04 16.56 -4.40
CA LEU A 56 5.18 15.91 -3.75
C LEU A 56 6.45 15.97 -4.60
N VAL A 57 6.32 15.85 -5.93
CA VAL A 57 7.45 16.00 -6.86
C VAL A 57 7.97 17.42 -6.84
N GLU A 58 7.08 18.42 -6.85
CA GLU A 58 7.46 19.83 -6.74
C GLU A 58 8.22 20.12 -5.44
N GLN A 59 7.77 19.56 -4.32
CA GLN A 59 8.45 19.71 -3.03
C GLN A 59 9.81 18.99 -2.96
N ALA A 60 9.94 17.85 -3.63
CA ALA A 60 11.16 17.04 -3.64
C ALA A 60 12.11 17.37 -4.80
N ASP A 61 11.76 18.38 -5.60
CA ASP A 61 12.50 18.86 -6.78
C ASP A 61 12.68 17.82 -7.90
N SER A 62 12.16 16.59 -7.72
CA SER A 62 12.21 15.51 -8.70
C SER A 62 11.39 14.29 -8.25
N TYR A 63 11.02 13.44 -9.22
CA TYR A 63 10.42 12.13 -8.94
C TYR A 63 11.33 11.21 -8.11
N ALA A 64 12.64 11.30 -8.33
CA ALA A 64 13.61 10.51 -7.59
C ALA A 64 13.66 10.92 -6.11
N GLY A 65 13.52 12.22 -5.83
CA GLY A 65 13.52 12.77 -4.48
C GLY A 65 12.34 12.31 -3.62
N VAL A 66 11.20 11.95 -4.24
CA VAL A 66 10.02 11.45 -3.51
C VAL A 66 10.26 10.03 -2.98
N GLY A 67 11.07 9.22 -3.67
CA GLY A 67 11.44 7.86 -3.23
C GLY A 67 10.39 6.77 -3.47
N HIS A 68 9.25 7.10 -4.09
CA HIS A 68 8.24 6.14 -4.51
C HIS A 68 7.51 6.59 -5.77
N THR A 69 6.83 5.66 -6.45
CA THR A 69 6.05 6.00 -7.65
C THR A 69 4.65 6.48 -7.28
N LYS A 70 3.97 7.13 -8.23
CA LYS A 70 2.53 7.42 -8.16
C LYS A 70 1.69 6.16 -7.89
N LYS A 71 2.05 5.04 -8.51
CA LYS A 71 1.35 3.76 -8.35
C LYS A 71 1.49 3.22 -6.93
N ASP A 72 2.65 3.40 -6.30
CA ASP A 72 2.86 3.00 -4.91
C ASP A 72 1.99 3.83 -3.96
N LEU A 73 1.92 5.14 -4.17
CA LEU A 73 1.08 6.04 -3.39
C LEU A 73 -0.41 5.65 -3.48
N GLN A 74 -0.90 5.43 -4.71
CA GLN A 74 -2.28 5.00 -4.96
C GLN A 74 -2.57 3.64 -4.31
N ASN A 75 -1.72 2.63 -4.55
CA ASN A 75 -1.91 1.29 -3.99
C ASN A 75 -1.91 1.31 -2.45
N ARG A 76 -1.01 2.07 -1.82
CA ARG A 76 -0.92 2.18 -0.36
C ARG A 76 -2.16 2.87 0.22
N PHE A 77 -2.62 3.94 -0.41
CA PHE A 77 -3.85 4.62 -0.01
C PHE A 77 -5.08 3.70 -0.14
N ASP A 78 -5.22 3.02 -1.28
CA ASP A 78 -6.34 2.10 -1.53
C ASP A 78 -6.33 0.90 -0.57
N ALA A 79 -5.15 0.41 -0.19
CA ALA A 79 -5.02 -0.65 0.80
C ALA A 79 -5.50 -0.19 2.19
N ILE A 80 -5.15 1.03 2.61
CA ILE A 80 -5.61 1.62 3.86
C ILE A 80 -7.13 1.80 3.83
N GLN A 81 -7.66 2.36 2.74
CA GLN A 81 -9.11 2.56 2.59
C GLN A 81 -9.86 1.24 2.66
N ARG A 82 -9.42 0.21 1.91
CA ARG A 82 -10.01 -1.13 1.97
C ARG A 82 -9.96 -1.73 3.37
N SER A 83 -8.84 -1.59 4.09
CA SER A 83 -8.75 -2.07 5.47
C SER A 83 -9.70 -1.35 6.43
N SER A 84 -9.97 -0.05 6.21
CA SER A 84 -10.96 0.69 7.02
C SER A 84 -12.42 0.37 6.66
N THR A 85 -12.69 -0.05 5.42
CA THR A 85 -14.04 -0.39 4.94
C THR A 85 -14.39 -1.87 5.16
N PHE A 86 -13.41 -2.71 5.54
CA PHE A 86 -13.64 -4.14 5.78
C PHE A 86 -14.55 -4.42 6.98
N HIS A 87 -14.77 -3.43 7.86
CA HIS A 87 -15.86 -3.50 8.82
C HIS A 87 -17.16 -3.12 8.10
N ASN A 88 -17.99 -4.12 7.77
CA ASN A 88 -19.30 -4.03 7.09
C ASN A 88 -19.23 -4.11 5.56
N SER A 89 -18.45 -5.05 5.02
CA SER A 89 -18.58 -5.38 3.60
C SER A 89 -19.93 -6.08 3.34
N ASP A 90 -20.44 -6.01 2.10
CA ASP A 90 -21.61 -6.80 1.69
C ASP A 90 -21.40 -8.30 1.95
N GLY A 91 -20.14 -8.76 1.86
CA GLY A 91 -19.75 -10.12 2.22
C GLY A 91 -20.03 -10.46 3.67
N ASP A 92 -19.72 -9.55 4.61
CA ASP A 92 -20.00 -9.75 6.04
C ASP A 92 -21.50 -9.77 6.34
N ALA A 93 -22.28 -8.97 5.62
CA ALA A 93 -23.74 -8.98 5.72
C ALA A 93 -24.33 -10.31 5.23
N VAL A 94 -23.84 -10.82 4.10
CA VAL A 94 -24.23 -12.14 3.57
C VAL A 94 -23.81 -13.26 4.53
N ILE A 95 -22.58 -13.23 5.05
CA ILE A 95 -22.10 -14.19 6.05
C ILE A 95 -23.00 -14.16 7.29
N SER A 96 -23.33 -12.98 7.80
CA SER A 96 -24.19 -12.82 8.98
C SER A 96 -25.59 -13.38 8.72
N TYR A 97 -26.18 -13.08 7.55
CA TYR A 97 -27.47 -13.61 7.15
C TYR A 97 -27.47 -15.14 7.02
N MET A 98 -26.48 -15.71 6.32
CA MET A 98 -26.38 -17.15 6.12
C MET A 98 -26.15 -17.88 7.46
N THR A 99 -25.34 -17.30 8.35
CA THR A 99 -25.12 -17.82 9.70
C THR A 99 -26.41 -17.81 10.51
N ALA A 100 -27.17 -16.71 10.50
CA ALA A 100 -28.47 -16.62 11.17
C ALA A 100 -29.48 -17.62 10.59
N LYS A 101 -29.47 -17.82 9.26
CA LYS A 101 -30.35 -18.78 8.60
C LYS A 101 -30.03 -20.24 8.98
N ALA A 102 -28.76 -20.59 9.09
CA ALA A 102 -28.32 -21.92 9.55
C ALA A 102 -28.70 -22.18 11.02
N GLN A 103 -28.83 -21.14 11.85
CA GLN A 103 -29.32 -21.28 13.22
C GLN A 103 -30.84 -21.49 13.29
N MET A 104 -31.60 -20.89 12.37
CA MET A 104 -33.07 -20.97 12.36
C MET A 104 -33.60 -22.21 11.64
N ASP A 105 -32.88 -22.70 10.63
CA ASP A 105 -33.31 -23.80 9.79
C ASP A 105 -32.33 -25.00 9.90
N PRO A 106 -32.70 -26.07 10.62
CA PRO A 106 -31.84 -27.25 10.82
C PRO A 106 -31.46 -27.99 9.53
N ILE A 107 -32.19 -27.79 8.43
CA ILE A 107 -31.86 -28.40 7.13
C ILE A 107 -31.02 -27.46 6.23
N PHE A 108 -30.79 -26.22 6.66
CA PHE A 108 -29.97 -25.26 5.94
C PHE A 108 -28.49 -25.38 6.35
N PHE A 109 -27.63 -25.73 5.39
CA PHE A 109 -26.19 -25.88 5.61
C PHE A 109 -25.40 -24.70 5.02
N PHE A 110 -24.51 -24.13 5.84
CA PHE A 110 -23.58 -23.06 5.45
C PHE A 110 -22.26 -23.21 6.24
N GLN A 111 -21.12 -23.10 5.57
CA GLN A 111 -19.79 -23.14 6.16
C GLN A 111 -18.84 -22.20 5.41
N ILE A 112 -17.99 -21.50 6.16
CA ILE A 112 -16.92 -20.59 5.68
C ILE A 112 -15.57 -21.28 5.77
#